data_AF-A0A352MUV7-F1
#
_entry.id   AF-A0A352MUV7-F1
#
_cell.length_a   1.000
_cell.length_b   1.000
_cell.length_c   1.000
_cell.angle_alpha   90.00
_cell.angle_beta   90.00
_cell.angle_gamma   90.00
#
_symmetry.space_group_name_H-M   'P 1'
#
loop_
_entity.id
_entity.type
_entity.pdbx_description
1 polymer ?
#
loop_
_entity_poly.entity_id
_entity_poly.type
_entity_poly.pdbx_seq_one_letter_code
_entity_poly.pdbx_strand_id
1 'polypeptide(L)'
;MDFLSVGSGLIDEKGYYIGTDEDGRAIILDTFIKSSDRPNSNITISGASGSGKSYLAKKIMLNEWLNGTKLYILDPESEYKTMCKAIGGNWIDCSGGTGKNVGRINPLQVNKLPTNIEDEDEDYSSTKSALALHMDFLTAFFTLYFPEITSFQMSLLMEILEELYKSFNIDYNTDINGISKENFPIMEDLYYLLEKKVENPNTKHKDEVEVIKSIVRSLAIGHNAEIFNGYTTIEDTSDFLCLDIYSLQGASANIKSCQYLNMLRYCEDMAFRNREEKCYVVCDEAYLLIDKKVPQAIEFMRNFSKRCRKYQCGLITISQNILDFLRR
;
A
#
# COMPACT_ATOMS: atom_id res chain seq x y z
N MET A 1 -31.81 -26.41 13.57
CA MET A 1 -31.46 -27.84 13.63
C MET A 1 -29.97 -27.92 13.48
N ASP A 2 -29.28 -28.13 14.59
CA ASP A 2 -27.84 -28.31 14.63
C ASP A 2 -27.46 -29.63 13.96
N PHE A 3 -26.56 -29.56 12.98
CA PHE A 3 -25.72 -30.70 12.62
C PHE A 3 -24.27 -30.34 12.95
N LEU A 4 -23.91 -30.61 14.21
CA LEU A 4 -22.52 -30.84 14.60
C LEU A 4 -22.10 -32.18 14.00
N SER A 5 -21.42 -32.13 12.86
CA SER A 5 -20.65 -33.24 12.32
C SER A 5 -19.22 -33.15 12.84
N VAL A 6 -18.84 -34.09 13.70
CA VAL A 6 -17.46 -34.29 14.12
C VAL A 6 -16.72 -34.93 12.93
N GLY A 7 -15.98 -34.11 12.19
CA GLY A 7 -15.11 -34.50 11.07
C GLY A 7 -15.71 -34.17 9.70
N SER A 8 -15.45 -32.98 9.14
CA SER A 8 -15.73 -32.71 7.72
C SER A 8 -14.71 -31.72 7.16
N GLY A 9 -14.11 -32.05 6.03
CA GLY A 9 -13.13 -31.19 5.35
C GLY A 9 -13.67 -29.79 5.05
N LEU A 10 -12.77 -28.89 4.66
CA LEU A 10 -13.10 -27.51 4.29
C LEU A 10 -13.81 -27.50 2.93
N ILE A 11 -15.14 -27.72 2.94
CA ILE A 11 -16.01 -27.78 1.77
C ILE A 11 -17.17 -26.81 1.98
N ASP A 12 -17.02 -25.60 1.45
CA ASP A 12 -18.09 -24.62 1.42
C ASP A 12 -19.16 -24.95 0.36
N GLU A 13 -20.38 -24.47 0.56
CA GLU A 13 -21.49 -24.63 -0.41
C GLU A 13 -21.20 -23.91 -1.74
N LYS A 14 -20.44 -22.82 -1.66
CA LYS A 14 -19.96 -22.02 -2.80
C LYS A 14 -18.43 -21.91 -2.75
N GLY A 15 -17.84 -21.31 -3.77
CA GLY A 15 -16.41 -21.07 -3.84
C GLY A 15 -15.74 -21.94 -4.90
N TYR A 16 -14.46 -22.20 -4.71
CA TYR A 16 -13.65 -22.88 -5.72
C TYR A 16 -12.71 -23.91 -5.13
N TYR A 17 -12.35 -24.88 -5.96
CA TYR A 17 -11.48 -25.98 -5.61
C TYR A 17 -10.04 -25.51 -5.37
N ILE A 18 -9.56 -25.62 -4.13
CA ILE A 18 -8.19 -25.26 -3.73
C ILE A 18 -7.24 -26.45 -3.80
N GLY A 19 -7.68 -27.65 -3.44
CA GLY A 19 -6.84 -28.84 -3.38
C GLY A 19 -7.57 -30.01 -2.72
N THR A 20 -6.83 -30.97 -2.19
CA THR A 20 -7.38 -32.09 -1.42
C THR A 20 -6.79 -32.15 -0.02
N ASP A 21 -7.53 -32.75 0.92
CA ASP A 21 -6.97 -33.16 2.21
C ASP A 21 -6.12 -34.44 2.08
N GLU A 22 -5.58 -34.93 3.21
CA GLU A 22 -4.75 -36.15 3.27
C GLU A 22 -5.52 -37.42 2.85
N ASP A 23 -6.85 -37.41 2.98
CA ASP A 23 -7.73 -38.50 2.58
C ASP A 23 -8.16 -38.40 1.09
N GLY A 24 -7.68 -37.39 0.36
CA GLY A 24 -8.03 -37.13 -1.03
C GLY A 24 -9.40 -36.46 -1.22
N ARG A 25 -10.05 -35.98 -0.14
CA ARG A 25 -11.31 -35.25 -0.24
C ARG A 25 -11.05 -33.85 -0.76
N ALA A 26 -11.94 -33.34 -1.59
CA ALA A 26 -11.83 -31.99 -2.13
C ALA A 26 -11.89 -30.93 -1.02
N ILE A 27 -11.12 -29.86 -1.21
CA ILE A 27 -11.18 -28.63 -0.44
C ILE A 27 -11.79 -27.56 -1.35
N ILE A 28 -12.97 -27.07 -0.98
CA ILE A 28 -13.72 -26.03 -1.67
C ILE A 28 -13.85 -24.84 -0.72
N LEU A 29 -13.36 -23.67 -1.14
CA LEU A 29 -13.30 -22.48 -0.31
C LEU A 29 -13.97 -21.30 -0.99
N ASP A 30 -14.88 -20.64 -0.28
CA ASP A 30 -15.34 -19.28 -0.56
C ASP A 30 -14.70 -18.34 0.47
N THR A 31 -13.76 -17.53 -0.01
CA THR A 31 -12.94 -16.63 0.81
C THR A 31 -13.72 -15.41 1.33
N PHE A 32 -14.90 -15.14 0.78
CA PHE A 32 -15.77 -14.03 1.18
C PHE A 32 -16.91 -14.45 2.11
N ILE A 33 -17.00 -15.73 2.50
CA ILE A 33 -17.92 -16.15 3.56
C ILE A 33 -17.52 -15.45 4.86
N LYS A 34 -18.51 -14.78 5.47
CA LYS A 34 -18.39 -14.18 6.82
C LYS A 34 -19.17 -15.04 7.81
N SER A 35 -18.45 -15.62 8.76
CA SER A 35 -19.00 -16.44 9.85
C SER A 35 -18.27 -16.12 11.16
N SER A 36 -18.69 -16.72 12.27
CA SER A 36 -18.05 -16.52 13.58
C SER A 36 -16.58 -16.95 13.60
N ASP A 37 -16.24 -17.98 12.83
CA ASP A 37 -14.89 -18.52 12.65
C ASP A 37 -14.13 -17.91 11.46
N ARG A 38 -14.82 -17.23 10.53
CA ARG A 38 -14.24 -16.48 9.40
C ARG A 38 -14.69 -15.02 9.44
N PRO A 39 -14.11 -14.20 10.34
CA PRO A 39 -14.58 -12.84 10.56
C PRO A 39 -14.13 -11.85 9.48
N ASN A 40 -13.18 -12.24 8.61
CA ASN A 40 -12.65 -11.43 7.52
C ASN A 40 -12.18 -12.34 6.36
N SER A 41 -11.89 -11.72 5.22
CA SER A 41 -11.45 -12.38 3.99
C SER A 41 -9.94 -12.33 3.77
N ASN A 42 -9.15 -11.98 4.80
CA ASN A 42 -7.70 -11.88 4.66
C ASN A 42 -7.07 -13.27 4.57
N ILE A 43 -6.00 -13.38 3.79
CA ILE A 43 -5.27 -14.63 3.55
C ILE A 43 -3.79 -14.40 3.82
N THR A 44 -3.14 -15.33 4.51
CA THR A 44 -1.68 -15.35 4.66
C THR A 44 -1.15 -16.63 4.05
N ILE A 45 -0.23 -16.49 3.10
CA ILE A 45 0.46 -17.60 2.44
C ILE A 45 1.93 -17.58 2.88
N SER A 46 2.35 -18.61 3.60
CA SER A 46 3.73 -18.75 4.10
C SER A 46 4.31 -20.10 3.73
N GLY A 47 5.61 -20.13 3.43
CA GLY A 47 6.32 -21.35 3.07
C GLY A 47 7.71 -21.07 2.52
N ALA A 48 8.61 -22.04 2.61
CA ALA A 48 9.98 -21.87 2.10
C ALA A 48 10.02 -21.52 0.61
N SER A 49 11.14 -20.97 0.12
CA SER A 49 11.33 -20.79 -1.32
C SER A 49 11.16 -22.13 -2.06
N GLY A 50 10.47 -22.10 -3.21
CA GLY A 50 10.13 -23.30 -3.98
C GLY A 50 8.96 -24.15 -3.44
N SER A 51 8.32 -23.79 -2.32
CA SER A 51 7.22 -24.58 -1.73
C SER A 51 5.88 -24.47 -2.47
N GLY A 52 5.81 -23.75 -3.60
CA GLY A 52 4.58 -23.53 -4.34
C GLY A 52 3.70 -22.35 -3.87
N LYS A 53 4.24 -21.43 -3.06
CA LYS A 53 3.50 -20.21 -2.62
C LYS A 53 2.88 -19.45 -3.78
N SER A 54 3.69 -19.08 -4.76
CA SER A 54 3.27 -18.29 -5.93
C SER A 54 2.27 -19.06 -6.78
N TYR A 55 2.38 -20.39 -6.83
CA TYR A 55 1.40 -21.24 -7.51
C TYR A 55 0.03 -21.19 -6.82
N LEU A 56 0.00 -21.35 -5.48
CA LEU A 56 -1.22 -21.24 -4.70
C LEU A 56 -1.83 -19.83 -4.81
N ALA A 57 -1.01 -18.79 -4.70
CA ALA A 57 -1.44 -17.40 -4.84
C ALA A 57 -2.07 -17.13 -6.22
N LYS A 58 -1.40 -17.53 -7.31
CA LYS A 58 -1.93 -17.42 -8.68
C LYS A 58 -3.24 -18.18 -8.85
N LYS A 59 -3.36 -19.37 -8.23
CA LYS A 59 -4.60 -20.15 -8.26
C LYS A 59 -5.74 -19.43 -7.55
N ILE A 60 -5.50 -18.91 -6.34
CA ILE A 60 -6.49 -18.13 -5.58
C ILE A 60 -6.91 -16.89 -6.39
N MET A 61 -5.95 -16.09 -6.84
CA MET A 61 -6.18 -14.89 -7.63
C MET A 61 -6.97 -15.18 -8.91
N LEU A 62 -6.63 -16.23 -9.65
CA LEU A 62 -7.33 -16.56 -10.89
C LEU A 62 -8.80 -16.93 -10.62
N ASN A 63 -9.08 -17.72 -9.58
CA ASN A 63 -10.46 -18.08 -9.25
C ASN A 63 -11.27 -16.88 -8.74
N GLU A 64 -10.65 -16.02 -7.92
CA GLU A 64 -11.27 -14.78 -7.47
C GLU A 64 -11.61 -13.85 -8.64
N TRP A 65 -10.65 -13.65 -9.55
CA TRP A 65 -10.86 -12.84 -10.75
C TRP A 65 -11.97 -13.41 -11.65
N LEU A 66 -12.02 -14.73 -11.85
CA LEU A 66 -13.12 -15.40 -12.58
C LEU A 66 -14.48 -15.20 -11.91
N ASN A 67 -14.52 -14.96 -10.60
CA ASN A 67 -15.73 -14.65 -9.83
C ASN A 67 -16.04 -13.14 -9.75
N GLY A 68 -15.34 -12.32 -10.53
CA GLY A 68 -15.57 -10.86 -10.59
C GLY A 68 -14.90 -10.06 -9.48
N THR A 69 -13.97 -10.67 -8.72
CA THR A 69 -13.20 -9.98 -7.69
C THR A 69 -12.05 -9.18 -8.34
N LYS A 70 -11.95 -7.88 -8.02
CA LYS A 70 -10.85 -7.03 -8.47
C LYS A 70 -9.56 -7.35 -7.73
N LEU A 71 -8.41 -7.30 -8.41
CA LEU A 71 -7.11 -7.64 -7.83
C LEU A 71 -6.11 -6.50 -8.00
N TYR A 72 -5.53 -6.04 -6.90
CA TYR A 72 -4.46 -5.04 -6.87
C TYR A 72 -3.21 -5.67 -6.27
N ILE A 73 -2.17 -5.90 -7.07
CA ILE A 73 -1.01 -6.72 -6.69
C ILE A 73 0.22 -5.84 -6.59
N LEU A 74 1.00 -6.04 -5.53
CA LEU A 74 2.33 -5.50 -5.34
C LEU A 74 3.32 -6.63 -5.61
N ASP A 75 4.09 -6.50 -6.69
CA ASP A 75 4.94 -7.55 -7.27
C ASP A 75 6.42 -7.12 -7.34
N PRO A 76 7.19 -7.24 -6.24
CA PRO A 76 8.59 -6.85 -6.23
C PRO A 76 9.51 -7.80 -7.01
N GLU A 77 9.06 -9.02 -7.28
CA GLU A 77 9.83 -10.08 -7.94
C GLU A 77 9.39 -10.34 -9.40
N SER A 78 8.44 -9.55 -9.92
CA SER A 78 7.83 -9.69 -11.26
C SER A 78 7.22 -11.07 -11.53
N GLU A 79 6.75 -11.78 -10.49
CA GLU A 79 6.23 -13.13 -10.61
C GLU A 79 4.83 -13.18 -11.25
N TYR A 80 4.08 -12.09 -11.18
CA TYR A 80 2.67 -12.00 -11.60
C TYR A 80 2.49 -11.28 -12.93
N LYS A 81 3.54 -10.63 -13.47
CA LYS A 81 3.53 -9.96 -14.78
C LYS A 81 2.95 -10.82 -15.92
N THR A 82 3.39 -12.07 -16.03
CA THR A 82 2.92 -12.98 -17.09
C THR A 82 1.43 -13.31 -16.94
N MET A 83 0.98 -13.55 -15.70
CA MET A 83 -0.43 -13.80 -15.40
C MET A 83 -1.28 -12.56 -15.72
N CYS A 84 -0.86 -11.38 -15.26
CA CYS A 84 -1.51 -10.11 -15.52
C CYS A 84 -1.77 -9.88 -17.02
N LYS A 85 -0.72 -10.08 -17.85
CA LYS A 85 -0.85 -9.95 -19.30
C LYS A 85 -1.79 -10.99 -19.91
N ALA A 86 -1.75 -12.23 -19.43
CA ALA A 86 -2.54 -13.33 -20.00
C ALA A 86 -4.06 -13.13 -19.81
N ILE A 87 -4.47 -12.51 -18.70
CA ILE A 87 -5.88 -12.23 -18.39
C ILE A 87 -6.34 -10.82 -18.84
N GLY A 88 -5.47 -10.08 -19.55
CA GLY A 88 -5.78 -8.74 -20.04
C GLY A 88 -5.76 -7.65 -18.96
N GLY A 89 -5.13 -7.92 -17.81
CA GLY A 89 -4.91 -6.94 -16.76
C GLY A 89 -3.89 -5.87 -17.12
N ASN A 90 -3.74 -4.89 -16.24
CA ASN A 90 -2.79 -3.79 -16.39
C ASN A 90 -1.54 -4.07 -15.55
N TRP A 91 -0.39 -4.20 -16.22
CA TRP A 91 0.91 -4.33 -15.55
C TRP A 91 1.66 -3.01 -15.69
N ILE A 92 2.08 -2.46 -14.55
CA ILE A 92 2.68 -1.14 -14.45
C ILE A 92 3.99 -1.26 -13.68
N ASP A 93 5.09 -0.81 -14.29
CA ASP A 93 6.37 -0.64 -13.64
C ASP A 93 6.38 0.69 -12.86
N CYS A 94 6.48 0.57 -11.54
CA CYS A 94 6.53 1.67 -10.57
C CYS A 94 7.96 2.01 -10.14
N SER A 95 8.98 1.55 -10.87
CA SER A 95 10.41 1.77 -10.55
C SER A 95 10.97 3.10 -11.07
N GLY A 96 10.12 3.94 -11.66
CA GLY A 96 10.51 5.20 -12.28
C GLY A 96 10.90 5.10 -13.76
N GLY A 97 11.13 6.26 -14.36
CA GLY A 97 11.53 6.42 -15.76
C GLY A 97 10.38 6.86 -16.68
N THR A 98 10.54 6.62 -17.98
CA THR A 98 9.53 6.92 -19.00
C THR A 98 9.30 5.70 -19.88
N GLY A 99 8.05 5.45 -20.27
CA GLY A 99 7.72 4.31 -21.11
C GLY A 99 6.23 3.99 -21.12
N LYS A 100 5.84 3.05 -21.99
CA LYS A 100 4.44 2.70 -22.26
C LYS A 100 3.70 2.12 -21.04
N ASN A 101 4.41 1.47 -20.12
CA ASN A 101 3.85 0.83 -18.93
C ASN A 101 4.58 1.31 -17.66
N VAL A 102 5.07 2.55 -17.65
CA VAL A 102 5.68 3.14 -16.45
C VAL A 102 4.65 4.01 -15.74
N GLY A 103 4.45 3.75 -14.46
CA GLY A 103 3.51 4.46 -13.62
C GLY A 103 4.22 5.18 -12.48
N ARG A 104 3.84 6.43 -12.24
CA ARG A 104 4.29 7.22 -11.10
C ARG A 104 3.18 7.31 -10.08
N ILE A 105 3.54 7.21 -8.80
CA ILE A 105 2.66 7.47 -7.67
C ILE A 105 3.28 8.62 -6.89
N ASN A 106 2.61 9.77 -6.86
CA ASN A 106 3.06 10.93 -6.10
C ASN A 106 2.91 10.66 -4.60
N PRO A 107 3.99 10.59 -3.80
CA PRO A 107 3.88 10.33 -2.36
C PRO A 107 3.17 11.47 -1.60
N LEU A 108 3.16 12.69 -2.16
CA LEU A 108 2.52 13.86 -1.59
C LEU A 108 1.04 14.02 -2.03
N GLN A 109 0.48 13.05 -2.74
CA GLN A 109 -0.94 13.06 -3.05
C GLN A 109 -1.76 12.57 -1.85
N VAL A 110 -2.75 13.37 -1.42
CA VAL A 110 -3.65 12.99 -0.32
C VAL A 110 -4.72 12.02 -0.84
N ASN A 111 -4.78 10.83 -0.24
CA ASN A 111 -5.86 9.87 -0.51
C ASN A 111 -7.18 10.38 0.04
N LYS A 112 -8.28 9.97 -0.59
CA LYS A 112 -9.61 10.32 -0.12
C LYS A 112 -9.91 9.57 1.19
N LEU A 113 -10.71 10.18 2.04
CA LEU A 113 -11.30 9.43 3.14
C LEU A 113 -12.32 8.44 2.57
N PRO A 114 -12.40 7.22 3.13
CA PRO A 114 -13.47 6.31 2.74
C PRO A 114 -14.83 6.90 3.13
N THR A 115 -15.75 6.99 2.18
CA THR A 115 -17.09 7.55 2.40
C THR A 115 -17.92 6.69 3.37
N ASN A 116 -18.50 7.31 4.41
CA ASN A 116 -19.49 6.77 5.36
C ASN A 116 -19.07 5.53 6.16
N ILE A 117 -18.13 5.64 7.09
CA ILE A 117 -18.15 4.69 8.21
C ILE A 117 -19.29 5.15 9.12
N GLU A 118 -20.49 4.60 8.95
CA GLU A 118 -21.43 4.60 10.08
C GLU A 118 -20.74 3.76 11.14
N ASP A 119 -20.16 4.46 12.12
CA ASP A 119 -19.35 3.88 13.19
C ASP A 119 -20.26 3.07 14.12
N GLU A 120 -20.57 1.84 13.73
CA GLU A 120 -21.18 0.86 14.64
C GLU A 120 -20.16 0.27 15.64
N ASP A 121 -18.86 0.53 15.44
CA ASP A 121 -17.77 0.20 16.38
C ASP A 121 -17.17 1.49 16.97
N GLU A 122 -17.47 1.81 18.24
CA GLU A 122 -16.90 2.96 18.98
C GLU A 122 -15.36 2.98 19.00
N ASP A 123 -14.70 1.84 18.75
CA ASP A 123 -13.24 1.66 18.83
C ASP A 123 -12.46 2.25 17.63
N TYR A 124 -13.11 2.62 16.51
CA TYR A 124 -12.40 3.06 15.30
C TYR A 124 -13.08 4.20 14.52
N SER A 125 -13.83 5.05 15.21
CA SER A 125 -14.22 6.39 14.73
C SER A 125 -12.97 7.29 14.69
N SER A 126 -12.18 7.19 13.61
CA SER A 126 -11.06 8.10 13.39
C SER A 126 -11.58 9.50 13.08
N THR A 127 -11.52 10.40 14.05
CA THR A 127 -11.80 11.84 13.90
C THR A 127 -10.71 12.60 13.15
N LYS A 128 -9.63 11.92 12.71
CA LYS A 128 -8.55 12.54 11.93
C LYS A 128 -9.03 12.89 10.52
N SER A 129 -8.67 14.08 10.05
CA SER A 129 -8.91 14.47 8.67
C SER A 129 -8.01 13.73 7.68
N ALA A 130 -8.34 13.82 6.39
CA ALA A 130 -7.58 13.20 5.30
C ALA A 130 -6.10 13.60 5.34
N LEU A 131 -5.83 14.90 5.54
CA LEU A 131 -4.48 15.43 5.63
C LEU A 131 -3.75 14.87 6.86
N ALA A 132 -4.40 14.77 8.03
CA ALA A 132 -3.77 14.21 9.22
C ALA A 132 -3.34 12.75 9.04
N LEU A 133 -4.19 11.91 8.43
CA LEU A 133 -3.82 10.54 8.07
C LEU A 133 -2.70 10.50 7.02
N HIS A 134 -2.68 11.46 6.10
CA HIS A 134 -1.61 11.58 5.11
C HIS A 134 -0.28 11.99 5.76
N MET A 135 -0.28 12.86 6.77
CA MET A 135 0.93 13.24 7.51
C MET A 135 1.50 12.06 8.31
N ASP A 136 0.66 11.18 8.87
CA ASP A 136 1.11 9.92 9.49
C ASP A 136 1.82 9.03 8.45
N PHE A 137 1.27 8.91 7.24
CA PHE A 137 1.94 8.20 6.14
C PHE A 137 3.27 8.87 5.77
N LEU A 138 3.33 10.19 5.62
CA LEU A 138 4.58 10.87 5.24
C LEU A 138 5.65 10.67 6.30
N THR A 139 5.27 10.64 7.58
CA THR A 139 6.18 10.28 8.67
C THR A 139 6.78 8.88 8.44
N ALA A 140 5.96 7.88 8.15
CA ALA A 140 6.45 6.53 7.83
C ALA A 140 7.31 6.50 6.56
N PHE A 141 6.87 7.19 5.50
CA PHE A 141 7.55 7.27 4.21
C PHE A 141 8.96 7.87 4.34
N PHE A 142 9.08 9.04 4.99
CA PHE A 142 10.38 9.71 5.17
C PHE A 142 11.28 8.96 6.16
N THR A 143 10.72 8.28 7.17
CA THR A 143 11.51 7.43 8.08
C THR A 143 12.06 6.20 7.35
N LEU A 144 11.27 5.54 6.49
CA LEU A 144 11.76 4.43 5.65
C LEU A 144 12.85 4.91 4.69
N TYR A 145 12.65 6.07 4.05
CA TYR A 145 13.60 6.60 3.07
C TYR A 145 14.91 7.03 3.74
N PHE A 146 14.84 7.72 4.88
CA PHE A 146 15.99 8.19 5.64
C PHE A 146 15.89 7.80 7.13
N PRO A 147 16.27 6.56 7.49
CA PRO A 147 16.11 6.04 8.86
C PRO A 147 16.92 6.76 9.95
N GLU A 148 17.90 7.56 9.55
CA GLU A 148 18.73 8.38 10.45
C GLU A 148 18.08 9.73 10.77
N ILE A 149 16.88 10.02 10.24
CA ILE A 149 16.17 11.27 10.52
C ILE A 149 15.91 11.42 12.03
N THR A 150 16.38 12.51 12.61
CA THR A 150 16.13 12.77 14.04
C THR A 150 14.67 13.20 14.26
N SER A 151 14.14 13.00 15.47
CA SER A 151 12.78 13.45 15.81
C SER A 151 12.59 14.95 15.60
N PHE A 152 13.64 15.75 15.81
CA PHE A 152 13.61 17.19 15.59
C PHE A 152 13.55 17.54 14.09
N GLN A 153 14.40 16.92 13.26
CA GLN A 153 14.33 17.08 11.80
C GLN A 153 12.99 16.62 11.23
N MET A 154 12.44 15.51 11.74
CA MET A 154 11.11 15.04 11.34
C MET A 154 10.03 16.06 11.71
N SER A 155 10.08 16.62 12.92
CA SER A 155 9.14 17.67 13.34
C SER A 155 9.20 18.90 12.44
N LEU A 156 10.41 19.36 12.08
CA LEU A 156 10.60 20.48 11.15
C LEU A 156 10.08 20.13 9.75
N LEU A 157 10.35 18.93 9.26
CA LEU A 157 9.84 18.46 7.97
C LEU A 157 8.30 18.45 7.94
N MET A 158 7.65 17.98 9.00
CA MET A 158 6.19 17.97 9.10
C MET A 158 5.60 19.40 9.11
N GLU A 159 6.21 20.33 9.85
CA GLU A 159 5.80 21.75 9.82
C GLU A 159 5.92 22.35 8.40
N ILE A 160 7.01 22.05 7.69
CA ILE A 160 7.26 22.55 6.34
C ILE A 160 6.30 21.91 5.33
N LEU A 161 5.97 20.64 5.49
CA LEU A 161 4.94 19.96 4.69
C LEU A 161 3.56 20.59 4.91
N GLU A 162 3.19 20.96 6.14
CA GLU A 162 1.94 21.68 6.38
C GLU A 162 1.91 23.04 5.68
N GLU A 163 3.02 23.78 5.69
CA GLU A 163 3.16 25.03 4.93
C GLU A 163 3.03 24.81 3.42
N LEU A 164 3.64 23.73 2.92
CA LEU A 164 3.53 23.32 1.53
C LEU A 164 2.07 23.05 1.16
N TYR A 165 1.37 22.18 1.88
CA TYR A 165 -0.04 21.89 1.60
C TYR A 165 -0.93 23.14 1.67
N LYS A 166 -0.70 24.03 2.64
CA LYS A 166 -1.42 25.32 2.74
C LYS A 166 -1.22 26.17 1.49
N SER A 167 -0.02 26.18 0.90
CA SER A 167 0.24 26.91 -0.36
C SER A 167 -0.49 26.32 -1.58
N PHE A 168 -0.94 25.07 -1.48
CA PHE A 168 -1.81 24.40 -2.45
C PHE A 168 -3.29 24.47 -2.05
N ASN A 169 -3.65 25.32 -1.09
CA ASN A 169 -5.01 25.45 -0.53
C ASN A 169 -5.54 24.16 0.11
N ILE A 170 -4.66 23.35 0.68
CA ILE A 170 -5.00 22.12 1.41
C ILE A 170 -4.63 22.30 2.88
N ASP A 171 -5.60 22.14 3.75
CA ASP A 171 -5.44 22.15 5.20
C ASP A 171 -6.21 20.99 5.87
N TYR A 172 -6.20 20.95 7.20
CA TYR A 172 -6.86 19.89 7.96
C TYR A 172 -8.39 19.89 7.86
N ASN A 173 -9.02 20.94 7.35
CA ASN A 173 -10.48 21.04 7.16
C ASN A 173 -10.89 20.85 5.70
N THR A 174 -9.93 20.72 4.80
CA THR A 174 -10.17 20.63 3.37
C THR A 174 -10.78 19.28 3.01
N ASP A 175 -11.93 19.31 2.31
CA ASP A 175 -12.47 18.12 1.68
C ASP A 175 -11.61 17.77 0.45
N ILE A 176 -10.93 16.63 0.55
CA ILE A 176 -10.04 16.13 -0.51
C ILE A 176 -10.85 15.57 -1.68
N ASN A 177 -12.14 15.30 -1.49
CA ASN A 177 -13.02 14.87 -2.56
C ASN A 177 -13.14 15.95 -3.65
N GLY A 178 -12.76 15.61 -4.87
CA GLY A 178 -12.85 16.49 -6.03
C GLY A 178 -11.58 17.29 -6.34
N ILE A 179 -10.55 17.23 -5.49
CA ILE A 179 -9.23 17.77 -5.83
C ILE A 179 -8.59 16.85 -6.88
N SER A 180 -8.24 17.41 -8.04
CA SER A 180 -7.53 16.66 -9.08
C SER A 180 -6.07 16.41 -8.68
N LYS A 181 -5.48 15.34 -9.23
CA LYS A 181 -4.13 14.90 -8.90
C LYS A 181 -3.04 15.96 -9.17
N GLU A 182 -3.27 16.86 -10.13
CA GLU A 182 -2.38 17.96 -10.50
C GLU A 182 -2.38 19.12 -9.51
N ASN A 183 -3.39 19.16 -8.62
CA ASN A 183 -3.52 20.19 -7.59
C ASN A 183 -2.91 19.77 -6.24
N PHE A 184 -2.23 18.63 -6.18
CA PHE A 184 -1.39 18.27 -5.03
C PHE A 184 0.07 18.65 -5.29
N PRO A 185 0.84 19.00 -4.23
CA PRO A 185 2.26 19.24 -4.39
C PRO A 185 3.02 18.00 -4.85
N ILE A 186 4.19 18.18 -5.44
CA ILE A 186 5.17 17.13 -5.77
C ILE A 186 6.48 17.36 -5.01
N MET A 187 7.39 16.39 -5.05
CA MET A 187 8.68 16.47 -4.32
C MET A 187 9.50 17.71 -4.70
N GLU A 188 9.40 18.16 -5.95
CA GLU A 188 10.03 19.39 -6.43
C GLU A 188 9.51 20.65 -5.73
N ASP A 189 8.20 20.75 -5.48
CA ASP A 189 7.63 21.88 -4.73
C ASP A 189 8.17 21.91 -3.29
N LEU A 190 8.26 20.75 -2.64
CA LEU A 190 8.86 20.62 -1.31
C LEU A 190 10.34 21.02 -1.32
N TYR A 191 11.09 20.58 -2.33
CA TYR A 191 12.51 20.93 -2.49
C TYR A 191 12.71 22.44 -2.60
N TYR A 192 11.95 23.11 -3.46
CA TYR A 192 12.08 24.55 -3.66
C TYR A 192 11.59 25.37 -2.45
N LEU A 193 10.58 24.89 -1.72
CA LEU A 193 10.18 25.49 -0.45
C LEU A 193 11.31 25.41 0.59
N LEU A 194 11.97 24.25 0.69
CA LEU A 194 13.14 24.06 1.56
C LEU A 194 14.33 24.93 1.12
N GLU A 195 14.58 25.05 -0.18
CA GLU A 195 15.62 25.93 -0.74
C GLU A 195 15.39 27.39 -0.33
N LYS A 196 14.18 27.90 -0.54
CA LYS A 196 13.78 29.25 -0.12
C LYS A 196 13.95 29.46 1.39
N LYS A 197 13.63 28.46 2.21
CA LYS A 197 13.86 28.52 3.67
C LYS A 197 15.34 28.59 3.99
N VAL A 198 16.19 27.78 3.37
CA VAL A 198 17.65 27.83 3.60
C VAL A 198 18.23 29.18 3.16
N GLU A 199 17.77 29.75 2.06
CA GLU A 199 18.24 31.06 1.56
C GLU A 199 17.82 32.24 2.46
N ASN A 200 16.67 32.14 3.14
CA ASN A 200 16.20 33.18 4.04
C ASN A 200 17.10 33.28 5.30
N PRO A 201 17.75 34.44 5.54
CA PRO A 201 18.64 34.63 6.69
C PRO A 201 17.94 34.48 8.06
N ASN A 202 16.62 34.64 8.11
CA ASN A 202 15.84 34.59 9.34
C ASN A 202 15.28 33.20 9.66
N THR A 203 15.57 32.19 8.84
CA THR A 203 15.11 30.81 9.08
C THR A 203 15.77 30.25 10.33
N LYS A 204 14.93 29.87 11.31
CA LYS A 204 15.36 29.14 12.49
C LYS A 204 15.79 27.72 12.10
N HIS A 205 16.76 27.16 12.82
CA HIS A 205 17.22 25.77 12.61
C HIS A 205 17.67 25.49 11.18
N LYS A 206 18.36 26.47 10.58
CA LYS A 206 18.77 26.44 9.18
C LYS A 206 19.61 25.21 8.82
N ASP A 207 20.49 24.78 9.73
CA ASP A 207 21.35 23.60 9.52
C ASP A 207 20.50 22.32 9.41
N GLU A 208 19.49 22.15 10.25
CA GLU A 208 18.57 21.02 10.18
C GLU A 208 17.70 21.07 8.92
N VAL A 209 17.22 22.26 8.54
CA VAL A 209 16.48 22.47 7.28
C VAL A 209 17.36 22.14 6.06
N GLU A 210 18.65 22.43 6.11
CA GLU A 210 19.59 22.10 5.04
C GLU A 210 19.84 20.59 4.91
N VAL A 211 19.87 19.86 6.03
CA VAL A 211 19.88 18.38 6.01
C VAL A 211 18.60 17.83 5.37
N ILE A 212 17.43 18.34 5.78
CA ILE A 212 16.13 17.95 5.20
C ILE A 212 16.10 18.23 3.69
N LYS A 213 16.53 19.42 3.27
CA LYS A 213 16.66 19.81 1.86
C LYS A 213 17.52 18.81 1.08
N SER A 214 18.65 18.39 1.64
CA SER A 214 19.56 17.45 0.99
C SER A 214 18.93 16.06 0.78
N ILE A 215 18.13 15.59 1.74
CA ILE A 215 17.36 14.35 1.62
C ILE A 215 16.31 14.48 0.52
N VAL A 216 15.49 15.54 0.58
CA VAL A 216 14.42 15.81 -0.40
C VAL A 216 14.97 16.03 -1.80
N ARG A 217 16.14 16.66 -1.94
CA ARG A 217 16.81 16.84 -3.24
C ARG A 217 16.93 15.53 -4.02
N SER A 218 17.25 14.42 -3.33
CA SER A 218 17.38 13.11 -3.96
C SER A 218 16.05 12.58 -4.50
N LEU A 219 14.94 12.91 -3.84
CA LEU A 219 13.56 12.56 -4.24
C LEU A 219 12.97 13.50 -5.30
N ALA A 220 13.47 14.74 -5.37
CA ALA A 220 12.93 15.80 -6.20
C ALA A 220 13.64 15.96 -7.54
N ILE A 221 14.96 16.22 -7.50
CA ILE A 221 15.80 16.55 -8.67
C ILE A 221 17.07 15.70 -8.75
N GLY A 222 17.13 14.63 -7.97
CA GLY A 222 18.25 13.70 -7.89
C GLY A 222 17.92 12.34 -8.50
N HIS A 223 18.73 11.33 -8.15
CA HIS A 223 18.66 9.99 -8.75
C HIS A 223 17.33 9.24 -8.49
N ASN A 224 16.57 9.60 -7.45
CA ASN A 224 15.28 8.97 -7.15
C ASN A 224 14.07 9.81 -7.63
N ALA A 225 14.32 10.95 -8.28
CA ALA A 225 13.28 11.82 -8.84
C ALA A 225 12.39 11.08 -9.84
N GLU A 226 12.99 10.18 -10.63
CA GLU A 226 12.26 9.40 -11.62
C GLU A 226 11.18 8.49 -11.00
N ILE A 227 11.32 8.12 -9.72
CA ILE A 227 10.36 7.32 -8.96
C ILE A 227 9.30 8.22 -8.30
N PHE A 228 9.74 9.29 -7.62
CA PHE A 228 8.90 9.99 -6.64
C PHE A 228 8.47 11.41 -7.03
N ASN A 229 9.13 12.06 -7.99
CA ASN A 229 8.83 13.46 -8.33
C ASN A 229 7.87 13.59 -9.51
N GLY A 230 6.68 14.14 -9.29
CA GLY A 230 5.67 14.36 -10.34
C GLY A 230 4.32 13.78 -9.95
N TYR A 231 3.29 14.18 -10.68
CA TYR A 231 1.93 13.74 -10.40
C TYR A 231 1.73 12.24 -10.62
N THR A 232 0.77 11.67 -9.90
CA THR A 232 0.38 10.28 -10.12
C THR A 232 -0.10 10.09 -11.55
N THR A 233 0.54 9.18 -12.30
CA THR A 233 0.18 8.89 -13.69
C THR A 233 -0.65 7.62 -13.83
N ILE A 234 -0.73 6.81 -12.77
CA ILE A 234 -1.53 5.60 -12.76
C ILE A 234 -3.01 5.98 -12.72
N GLU A 235 -3.67 5.78 -13.86
CA GLU A 235 -5.11 5.82 -14.01
C GLU A 235 -5.56 4.46 -14.48
N ASP A 236 -5.95 3.62 -13.53
CA ASP A 236 -6.36 2.26 -13.84
C ASP A 236 -7.80 2.01 -13.44
N THR A 237 -8.56 1.49 -14.40
CA THR A 237 -9.92 0.99 -14.22
C THR A 237 -9.98 -0.52 -14.43
N SER A 238 -8.82 -1.18 -14.55
CA SER A 238 -8.75 -2.63 -14.72
C SER A 238 -9.18 -3.34 -13.45
N ASP A 239 -9.86 -4.47 -13.62
CA ASP A 239 -10.19 -5.38 -12.53
C ASP A 239 -8.97 -6.19 -12.08
N PHE A 240 -7.84 -6.08 -12.79
CA PHE A 240 -6.58 -6.71 -12.42
C PHE A 240 -5.42 -5.75 -12.69
N LEU A 241 -4.82 -5.24 -11.61
CA LEU A 241 -3.69 -4.32 -11.62
C LEU A 241 -2.49 -4.97 -10.94
N CYS A 242 -1.35 -5.01 -11.62
CA CYS A 242 -0.08 -5.46 -11.07
C CYS A 242 0.92 -4.30 -11.07
N LEU A 243 1.26 -3.83 -9.87
CA LEU A 243 2.28 -2.81 -9.62
C LEU A 243 3.61 -3.49 -9.32
N ASP A 244 4.59 -3.24 -10.17
CA ASP A 244 5.87 -3.94 -10.21
C ASP A 244 7.02 -3.00 -9.82
N ILE A 245 7.96 -3.50 -9.02
CA ILE A 245 9.20 -2.75 -8.67
C ILE A 245 10.46 -3.57 -8.90
N TYR A 246 10.41 -4.57 -9.77
CA TYR A 246 11.54 -5.47 -10.05
C TYR A 246 12.76 -4.73 -10.61
N SER A 247 12.55 -3.63 -11.34
CA SER A 247 13.66 -2.80 -11.83
C SER A 247 14.43 -2.12 -10.69
N LEU A 248 13.89 -2.08 -9.45
CA LEU A 248 14.57 -1.57 -8.26
C LEU A 248 15.43 -2.62 -7.51
N GLN A 249 15.65 -3.82 -8.05
CA GLN A 249 16.42 -4.85 -7.33
C GLN A 249 17.85 -4.41 -6.94
N GLY A 250 18.48 -3.54 -7.75
CA GLY A 250 19.78 -2.92 -7.44
C GLY A 250 19.71 -1.68 -6.55
N ALA A 251 18.52 -1.17 -6.22
CA ALA A 251 18.34 -0.05 -5.31
C ALA A 251 18.52 -0.47 -3.85
N SER A 252 18.69 0.53 -2.97
CA SER A 252 18.78 0.26 -1.53
C SER A 252 17.48 -0.34 -0.99
N ALA A 253 17.57 -1.12 0.10
CA ALA A 253 16.40 -1.68 0.77
C ALA A 253 15.39 -0.57 1.14
N ASN A 254 15.87 0.57 1.63
CA ASN A 254 15.07 1.74 1.97
C ASN A 254 14.22 2.23 0.79
N ILE A 255 14.79 2.33 -0.42
CA ILE A 255 14.06 2.76 -1.61
C ILE A 255 12.96 1.73 -1.95
N LYS A 256 13.28 0.44 -1.91
CA LYS A 256 12.32 -0.64 -2.15
C LYS A 256 11.17 -0.60 -1.14
N SER A 257 11.47 -0.54 0.16
CA SER A 257 10.46 -0.46 1.23
C SER A 257 9.59 0.80 1.12
N CYS A 258 10.21 1.95 0.82
CA CYS A 258 9.54 3.22 0.65
C CYS A 258 8.57 3.19 -0.54
N GLN A 259 9.01 2.69 -1.70
CA GLN A 259 8.13 2.57 -2.86
C GLN A 259 7.07 1.49 -2.67
N TYR A 260 7.38 0.38 -1.98
CA TYR A 260 6.39 -0.63 -1.62
C TYR A 260 5.29 -0.04 -0.74
N LEU A 261 5.63 0.80 0.25
CA LEU A 261 4.64 1.48 1.09
C LEU A 261 3.77 2.44 0.27
N ASN A 262 4.39 3.17 -0.67
CA ASN A 262 3.70 4.08 -1.58
C ASN A 262 2.69 3.34 -2.48
N MET A 263 3.09 2.19 -3.06
CA MET A 263 2.19 1.32 -3.82
C MET A 263 1.06 0.74 -2.95
N LEU A 264 1.36 0.31 -1.72
CA LEU A 264 0.36 -0.24 -0.81
C LEU A 264 -0.71 0.79 -0.49
N ARG A 265 -0.28 2.03 -0.25
CA ARG A 265 -1.19 3.16 -0.02
C ARG A 265 -2.03 3.50 -1.25
N TYR A 266 -1.46 3.41 -2.45
CA TYR A 266 -2.23 3.59 -3.69
C TYR A 266 -3.29 2.48 -3.85
N CYS A 267 -2.93 1.22 -3.62
CA CYS A 267 -3.85 0.09 -3.66
C CYS A 267 -4.94 0.17 -2.59
N GLU A 268 -4.63 0.70 -1.40
CA GLU A 268 -5.64 0.97 -0.37
C GLU A 268 -6.69 1.97 -0.84
N ASP A 269 -6.27 3.09 -1.46
CA ASP A 269 -7.22 4.07 -2.02
C ASP A 269 -8.13 3.41 -3.06
N MET A 270 -7.54 2.64 -3.98
CA MET A 270 -8.27 1.90 -5.01
C MET A 270 -9.29 0.93 -4.40
N ALA A 271 -8.88 0.15 -3.39
CA ALA A 271 -9.72 -0.86 -2.74
C ALA A 271 -10.91 -0.27 -1.97
N PHE A 272 -10.79 0.97 -1.48
CA PHE A 272 -11.84 1.61 -0.67
C PHE A 272 -12.73 2.59 -1.46
N ARG A 273 -12.53 2.74 -2.78
CA ARG A 273 -13.39 3.57 -3.64
C ARG A 273 -14.82 3.05 -3.77
N ASN A 274 -15.01 1.73 -3.82
CA ASN A 274 -16.32 1.11 -3.94
C ASN A 274 -16.46 -0.04 -2.94
N ARG A 275 -17.44 0.08 -2.04
CA ARG A 275 -17.69 -0.88 -0.96
C ARG A 275 -18.39 -2.16 -1.40
N GLU A 276 -19.11 -2.09 -2.52
CA GLU A 276 -19.93 -3.19 -3.03
C GLU A 276 -19.12 -4.12 -3.93
N GLU A 277 -17.97 -3.65 -4.43
CA GLU A 277 -17.09 -4.45 -5.27
C GLU A 277 -16.17 -5.33 -4.43
N LYS A 278 -16.17 -6.62 -4.73
CA LYS A 278 -15.18 -7.54 -4.17
C LYS A 278 -13.80 -7.17 -4.68
N CYS A 279 -12.84 -7.04 -3.78
CA CYS A 279 -11.44 -6.87 -4.16
C CYS A 279 -10.46 -7.56 -3.21
N TYR A 280 -9.27 -7.84 -3.74
CA TYR A 280 -8.10 -8.20 -2.96
C TYR A 280 -6.95 -7.25 -3.24
N VAL A 281 -6.26 -6.83 -2.18
CA VAL A 281 -4.90 -6.32 -2.30
C VAL A 281 -3.94 -7.47 -1.98
N VAL A 282 -3.02 -7.75 -2.90
CA VAL A 282 -2.05 -8.85 -2.81
C VAL A 282 -0.67 -8.26 -2.57
N CYS A 283 -0.12 -8.49 -1.39
CA CYS A 283 1.21 -8.06 -0.99
C CYS A 283 2.17 -9.23 -1.09
N ASP A 284 2.86 -9.37 -2.22
CA ASP A 284 3.94 -10.33 -2.36
C ASP A 284 5.24 -9.82 -1.74
N GLU A 285 6.01 -10.72 -1.14
CA GLU A 285 7.15 -10.41 -0.27
C GLU A 285 6.87 -9.25 0.70
N ALA A 286 5.74 -9.33 1.41
CA ALA A 286 5.27 -8.33 2.36
C ALA A 286 6.29 -8.02 3.49
N TYR A 287 7.31 -8.87 3.66
CA TYR A 287 8.43 -8.61 4.57
C TYR A 287 9.25 -7.37 4.18
N LEU A 288 9.17 -6.89 2.93
CA LEU A 288 9.84 -5.66 2.50
C LEU A 288 9.38 -4.43 3.27
N LEU A 289 8.19 -4.45 3.89
CA LEU A 289 7.70 -3.38 4.77
C LEU A 289 8.12 -3.54 6.23
N ILE A 290 8.79 -4.64 6.58
CA ILE A 290 9.21 -4.92 7.94
C ILE A 290 10.58 -4.28 8.17
N ASP A 291 10.57 -3.06 8.70
CA ASP A 291 11.75 -2.43 9.29
C ASP A 291 11.52 -2.23 10.79
N LYS A 292 12.41 -2.79 11.62
CA LYS A 292 12.35 -2.62 13.09
C LYS A 292 12.46 -1.16 13.51
N LYS A 293 13.17 -0.34 12.72
CA LYS A 293 13.29 1.09 12.98
C LYS A 293 12.03 1.86 12.60
N VAL A 294 11.13 1.25 11.81
CA VAL A 294 9.92 1.90 11.28
C VAL A 294 8.67 1.03 11.49
N PRO A 295 8.26 0.80 12.75
CA PRO A 295 7.08 0.00 13.06
C PRO A 295 5.79 0.55 12.43
N GLN A 296 5.75 1.84 12.10
CA GLN A 296 4.61 2.52 11.47
C GLN A 296 4.24 1.90 10.12
N ALA A 297 5.18 1.36 9.36
CA ALA A 297 4.89 0.70 8.08
C ALA A 297 4.10 -0.61 8.27
N ILE A 298 4.46 -1.40 9.28
CA ILE A 298 3.71 -2.61 9.66
C ILE A 298 2.35 -2.24 10.26
N GLU A 299 2.31 -1.18 11.06
CA GLU A 299 1.05 -0.67 11.63
C GLU A 299 0.08 -0.22 10.53
N PHE A 300 0.58 0.43 9.47
CA PHE A 300 -0.21 0.78 8.29
C PHE A 300 -0.85 -0.47 7.66
N MET A 301 -0.06 -1.51 7.38
CA MET A 301 -0.57 -2.77 6.82
C MET A 301 -1.58 -3.46 7.76
N ARG A 302 -1.32 -3.46 9.07
CA ARG A 302 -2.24 -4.01 10.08
C ARG A 302 -3.57 -3.25 10.11
N ASN A 303 -3.52 -1.92 10.08
CA ASN A 303 -4.72 -1.08 10.08
C ASN A 303 -5.51 -1.25 8.79
N PHE A 304 -4.82 -1.36 7.64
CA PHE A 304 -5.43 -1.70 6.37
C PHE A 304 -6.16 -3.07 6.45
N SER A 305 -5.47 -4.12 6.90
CA SER A 305 -6.03 -5.47 7.09
C SER A 305 -7.30 -5.49 7.97
N LYS A 306 -7.32 -4.69 9.04
CA LYS A 306 -8.51 -4.54 9.89
C LYS A 306 -9.66 -3.83 9.16
N ARG A 307 -9.35 -2.78 8.41
CA ARG A 307 -10.34 -2.00 7.66
C ARG A 307 -10.97 -2.80 6.52
N CYS A 308 -10.22 -3.69 5.87
CA CYS A 308 -10.73 -4.60 4.84
C CYS A 308 -12.03 -5.30 5.26
N ARG A 309 -12.18 -5.67 6.55
CA ARG A 309 -13.38 -6.32 7.11
C ARG A 309 -14.68 -5.53 6.87
N LYS A 310 -14.62 -4.20 6.91
CA LYS A 310 -15.77 -3.30 6.71
C LYS A 310 -16.15 -3.14 5.22
N TYR A 311 -15.29 -3.61 4.32
CA TYR A 311 -15.47 -3.55 2.87
C TYR A 311 -15.67 -4.98 2.34
N GLN A 312 -16.05 -5.12 1.07
CA GLN A 312 -15.86 -6.38 0.36
C GLN A 312 -14.39 -6.55 -0.08
N CYS A 313 -13.46 -6.33 0.85
CA CYS A 313 -12.03 -6.37 0.58
C CYS A 313 -11.35 -7.44 1.43
N GLY A 314 -10.34 -8.10 0.87
CA GLY A 314 -9.37 -8.89 1.63
C GLY A 314 -7.94 -8.44 1.37
N LEU A 315 -7.04 -8.72 2.31
CA LEU A 315 -5.60 -8.58 2.15
C LEU A 315 -4.98 -9.97 2.01
N ILE A 316 -4.26 -10.24 0.92
CA ILE A 316 -3.43 -11.44 0.77
C ILE A 316 -1.98 -11.05 1.07
N THR A 317 -1.39 -11.67 2.08
CA THR A 317 0.02 -11.48 2.44
C THR A 317 0.81 -12.73 2.08
N ILE A 318 1.90 -12.56 1.33
CA ILE A 318 2.75 -13.66 0.90
C ILE A 318 4.16 -13.40 1.41
N SER A 319 4.76 -14.40 2.07
CA SER A 319 6.12 -14.29 2.58
C SER A 319 6.77 -15.65 2.74
N GLN A 320 8.10 -15.68 2.66
CA GLN A 320 8.86 -16.91 2.83
C GLN A 320 8.96 -17.36 4.30
N ASN A 321 9.02 -16.41 5.22
CA ASN A 321 9.27 -16.69 6.63
C ASN A 321 8.40 -15.82 7.54
N ILE A 322 7.45 -16.46 8.21
CA ILE A 322 6.58 -15.77 9.17
C ILE A 322 7.35 -15.17 10.35
N LEU A 323 8.56 -15.67 10.64
CA LEU A 323 9.42 -15.10 11.67
C LEU A 323 9.87 -13.68 11.34
N ASP A 324 9.88 -13.29 10.06
CA ASP A 324 10.22 -11.91 9.70
C ASP A 324 9.18 -10.94 10.28
N PHE A 325 7.91 -11.34 10.40
CA PHE A 325 6.84 -10.56 11.08
C PHE A 325 6.92 -10.59 12.61
N LEU A 326 7.68 -11.53 13.19
CA LEU A 326 7.73 -11.77 14.64
C LEU A 326 9.05 -11.34 15.27
N ARG A 327 10.04 -10.96 14.48
CA ARG A 327 11.34 -10.46 14.95
C ARG A 327 11.16 -9.09 15.58
N ARG A 328 10.84 -9.10 16.88
CA ARG A 328 10.87 -7.93 17.79
C ARG A 328 12.25 -7.27 17.80
#